data_AF-A0A2H3KZC2-F1
#
_entry.id   AF-A0A2H3KZC2-F1
#
_cell.length_a   1.000
_cell.length_b   1.000
_cell.length_c   1.000
_cell.angle_alpha   90.00
_cell.angle_beta   90.00
_cell.angle_gamma   90.00
#
_symmetry.space_group_name_H-M   'P 1'
#
loop_
_entity.id
_entity.type
_entity.pdbx_description
1 polymer ?
#
loop_
_entity_poly.entity_id
_entity_poly.type
_entity_poly.pdbx_seq_one_letter_code
_entity_poly.pdbx_strand_id
1 'polypeptide(L)'
;MSNATGRVDLEFIRQGIAHEREAAIRIYYKGQMLHTHYCADFICFDAVIVELKALEQLTTREEAQLINYLKASGKQKGLLLNFGAKSLAYKRMVLNLRESL
;
A
#
# COMPACT_ATOMS: atom_id res chain seq x y z
N MET A 1 11.94 2.81 -9.27
CA MET A 1 10.68 3.17 -8.59
C MET A 1 10.75 4.47 -7.80
N SER A 2 11.92 4.88 -7.28
CA SER A 2 12.12 6.17 -6.59
C SER A 2 11.50 7.40 -7.29
N ASN A 3 11.59 7.48 -8.63
CA ASN A 3 11.04 8.61 -9.40
C ASN A 3 9.50 8.60 -9.52
N ALA A 4 8.83 7.47 -9.29
CA ALA A 4 7.36 7.40 -9.34
C ALA A 4 6.76 7.86 -8.01
N THR A 5 7.34 7.43 -6.88
CA THR A 5 6.94 7.86 -5.53
C THR A 5 7.00 9.38 -5.39
N GLY A 6 8.09 10.03 -5.81
CA GLY A 6 8.18 11.49 -5.75
C GLY A 6 7.13 12.23 -6.61
N ARG A 7 6.72 11.67 -7.76
CA ARG A 7 5.67 12.27 -8.60
C ARG A 7 4.28 12.12 -7.98
N VAL A 8 3.99 10.95 -7.41
CA VAL A 8 2.70 10.69 -6.74
C VAL A 8 2.56 11.54 -5.47
N ASP A 9 3.64 11.68 -4.70
CA ASP A 9 3.71 12.58 -3.54
C ASP A 9 3.33 14.02 -3.88
N LEU A 10 3.98 14.60 -4.90
CA LEU A 10 3.64 15.94 -5.39
C LEU A 10 2.17 16.06 -5.82
N GLU A 11 1.62 15.04 -6.48
CA GLU A 11 0.22 15.05 -6.89
C GLU A 11 -0.71 14.97 -5.67
N PHE A 12 -0.40 14.15 -4.67
CA PHE A 12 -1.16 14.10 -3.42
C PHE A 12 -1.17 15.45 -2.71
N ILE A 13 -0.03 16.15 -2.63
CA ILE A 13 0.05 17.50 -2.07
C ILE A 13 -0.86 18.46 -2.85
N ARG A 14 -0.79 18.45 -4.19
CA ARG A 14 -1.60 19.33 -5.05
C ARG A 14 -3.10 19.08 -4.92
N GLN A 15 -3.50 17.84 -4.69
CA GLN A 15 -4.90 17.42 -4.53
C GLN A 15 -5.39 17.49 -3.07
N GLY A 16 -4.53 17.88 -2.12
CA GLY A 16 -4.88 17.94 -0.70
C GLY A 16 -5.10 16.56 -0.05
N ILE A 17 -4.46 15.52 -0.57
CA ILE A 17 -4.52 14.16 -0.03
C ILE A 17 -3.52 14.05 1.12
N ALA A 18 -4.03 13.95 2.35
CA ALA A 18 -3.21 13.72 3.54
C ALA A 18 -2.56 12.34 3.46
N HIS A 19 -1.23 12.28 3.57
CA HIS A 19 -0.49 11.04 3.48
C HIS A 19 0.84 11.07 4.22
N GLU A 20 1.32 9.89 4.62
CA GLU A 20 2.67 9.64 5.12
C GLU A 20 3.45 8.85 4.07
N ARG A 21 4.73 9.19 3.90
CA ARG A 21 5.65 8.50 2.99
C ARG A 21 6.52 7.50 3.73
N GLU A 22 6.92 6.44 3.05
CA GLU A 22 7.87 5.44 3.57
C GLU A 22 7.46 4.99 4.99
N ALA A 23 6.16 4.73 5.15
CA ALA A 23 5.57 4.52 6.45
C ALA A 23 5.92 3.14 6.98
N ALA A 24 6.65 3.10 8.09
CA ALA A 24 7.08 1.87 8.73
C ALA A 24 5.88 1.12 9.33
N ILE A 25 5.68 -0.13 8.90
CA ILE A 25 4.69 -1.04 9.43
C ILE A 25 5.39 -2.01 10.38
N ARG A 26 5.05 -1.90 11.66
CA ARG A 26 5.53 -2.82 12.71
C ARG A 26 4.87 -4.17 12.52
N ILE A 27 5.69 -5.22 12.50
CA ILE A 27 5.21 -6.59 12.36
C ILE A 27 5.28 -7.27 13.72
N TYR A 28 4.16 -7.86 14.13
CA TYR A 28 4.09 -8.70 15.32
C TYR A 28 3.89 -10.16 14.89
N TYR A 29 4.75 -11.05 15.36
CA TYR A 29 4.61 -12.48 15.18
C TYR A 29 4.46 -13.15 16.55
N LYS A 30 3.32 -13.83 16.76
CA LYS A 30 2.98 -14.46 18.05
C LYS A 30 3.17 -13.52 19.26
N GLY A 31 2.76 -12.27 19.10
CA GLY A 31 2.87 -11.23 20.15
C GLY A 31 4.27 -10.60 20.30
N GLN A 32 5.29 -11.08 19.58
CA GLN A 32 6.63 -10.48 19.58
C GLN A 32 6.81 -9.55 18.39
N MET A 33 7.31 -8.35 18.63
CA MET A 33 7.67 -7.42 17.56
C MET A 33 8.92 -7.96 16.83
N LEU A 34 8.83 -8.13 15.52
CA LEU A 34 9.98 -8.47 14.71
C LEU A 34 10.85 -7.22 14.50
N HIS A 35 12.17 -7.41 14.50
CA HIS A 35 13.12 -6.33 14.15
C HIS A 35 13.05 -5.92 12.66
N THR A 36 12.39 -6.73 11.84
CA THR A 36 12.10 -6.37 10.45
C THR A 36 10.84 -5.52 10.40
N HIS A 37 10.95 -4.37 9.74
CA HIS A 37 9.84 -3.49 9.44
C HIS A 37 9.50 -3.65 7.96
N TYR A 38 8.22 -3.74 7.64
CA TYR A 38 7.79 -3.43 6.29
C TYR A 38 7.71 -1.92 6.14
N CYS A 39 7.91 -1.42 4.92
CA CYS A 39 7.82 0.00 4.62
C CYS A 39 6.82 0.15 3.48
N ALA A 40 5.69 0.78 3.74
CA ALA A 40 4.74 1.11 2.69
C ALA A 40 5.18 2.37 1.97
N ASP A 41 4.96 2.45 0.65
CA ASP A 41 5.26 3.68 -0.09
C ASP A 41 4.46 4.86 0.49
N PHE A 42 3.16 4.65 0.72
CA PHE A 42 2.31 5.62 1.40
C PHE A 42 1.26 5.02 2.33
N ILE A 43 0.90 5.79 3.35
CA ILE A 43 -0.36 5.63 4.09
C ILE A 43 -1.17 6.91 3.91
N CYS A 44 -2.30 6.83 3.21
CA CYS A 44 -3.19 7.96 2.97
C CYS A 44 -4.34 7.98 3.99
N PHE A 45 -4.66 9.18 4.49
CA PHE A 45 -5.72 9.43 5.48
C PHE A 45 -5.65 8.52 6.72
N ASP A 46 -4.45 8.10 7.11
CA ASP A 46 -4.19 7.10 8.17
C ASP A 46 -5.00 5.79 8.02
N ALA A 47 -5.53 5.48 6.84
CA ALA A 47 -6.52 4.41 6.66
C ALA A 47 -6.30 3.55 5.43
N VAL A 48 -5.56 4.05 4.43
CA VAL A 48 -5.36 3.37 3.15
C VAL A 48 -3.87 3.19 2.90
N ILE A 49 -3.41 1.94 2.78
CA ILE A 49 -2.05 1.63 2.35
C ILE A 49 -1.98 1.75 0.83
N VAL A 50 -1.02 2.48 0.30
CA VAL A 50 -0.79 2.60 -1.15
C VAL A 50 0.62 2.11 -1.48
N GLU A 51 0.69 1.17 -2.40
CA GLU A 51 1.92 0.53 -2.88
C GLU A 51 2.08 0.80 -4.37
N LEU A 52 3.23 1.35 -4.75
CA LEU A 52 3.59 1.61 -6.14
C LEU A 52 4.43 0.47 -6.69
N LYS A 53 4.08 0.01 -7.89
CA LYS A 53 4.82 -1.02 -8.63
C LYS A 53 5.19 -0.51 -10.01
N ALA A 54 6.24 -1.10 -10.58
CA ALA A 54 6.69 -0.85 -11.95
C ALA A 54 6.99 -2.20 -12.62
N LEU A 55 5.94 -3.01 -12.75
CA LEU A 55 5.97 -4.37 -13.28
C LEU A 55 5.19 -4.43 -14.59
N GLU A 56 5.51 -5.37 -15.46
CA GLU A 56 4.73 -5.61 -16.68
C GLU A 56 3.28 -5.97 -16.34
N GLN A 57 3.07 -6.75 -15.27
CA GLN A 57 1.77 -7.10 -14.73
C GLN A 57 1.82 -7.30 -13.21
N LEU A 58 0.71 -7.03 -12.53
CA LEU A 58 0.55 -7.38 -11.11
C LEU A 58 0.33 -8.88 -10.97
N THR A 59 0.91 -9.47 -9.93
CA THR A 59 0.75 -10.90 -9.61
C THR A 59 0.20 -11.09 -8.20
N THR A 60 -0.13 -12.33 -7.84
CA THR A 60 -0.58 -12.69 -6.49
C THR A 60 0.48 -12.42 -5.41
N ARG A 61 1.76 -12.30 -5.78
CA ARG A 61 2.84 -11.94 -4.84
C ARG A 61 2.65 -10.54 -4.27
N GLU A 62 2.26 -9.59 -5.10
CA GLU A 62 2.12 -8.18 -4.72
C GLU A 62 0.86 -7.99 -3.88
N GLU A 63 -0.19 -8.73 -4.21
CA GLU A 63 -1.40 -8.84 -3.41
C GLU A 63 -1.13 -9.45 -2.03
N ALA A 64 -0.38 -10.55 -1.97
CA ALA A 64 -0.01 -11.20 -0.72
C ALA A 64 0.83 -10.27 0.17
N GLN A 65 1.75 -9.50 -0.42
CA GLN A 65 2.51 -8.46 0.29
C GLN A 65 1.56 -7.42 0.90
N LEU A 66 0.65 -6.86 0.09
CA LEU A 66 -0.31 -5.85 0.58
C LEU A 66 -1.24 -6.42 1.66
N ILE A 67 -1.69 -7.67 1.53
CA ILE A 67 -2.48 -8.35 2.58
C ILE A 67 -1.70 -8.43 3.89
N ASN A 68 -0.40 -8.76 3.84
CA ASN A 68 0.43 -8.81 5.03
C ASN A 68 0.57 -7.43 5.67
N TYR A 69 0.68 -6.37 4.87
CA TYR A 69 0.78 -5.00 5.35
C TYR A 69 -0.51 -4.58 6.05
N LEU A 70 -1.66 -4.88 5.44
CA LEU A 70 -2.97 -4.62 6.02
C LEU A 70 -3.17 -5.37 7.35
N LYS A 71 -2.81 -6.66 7.42
CA LYS A 71 -2.89 -7.45 8.66
C LYS A 71 -1.96 -6.92 9.75
N ALA A 72 -0.71 -6.60 9.42
CA ALA A 72 0.29 -6.15 10.40
C ALA A 72 -0.02 -4.74 10.94
N SER A 73 -0.52 -3.85 10.09
CA SER A 73 -0.89 -2.47 10.48
C SER A 73 -2.28 -2.35 11.10
N GLY A 74 -3.11 -3.39 11.02
CA GLY A 74 -4.53 -3.34 11.40
C GLY A 74 -5.42 -2.53 10.45
N LYS A 75 -4.87 -2.02 9.33
CA LYS A 75 -5.63 -1.27 8.33
C LYS A 75 -6.42 -2.20 7.41
N GLN A 76 -7.54 -1.72 6.88
CA GLN A 76 -8.47 -2.56 6.12
C GLN A 76 -8.39 -2.36 4.60
N LYS A 77 -7.92 -1.20 4.13
CA LYS A 77 -7.96 -0.83 2.72
C LYS A 77 -6.54 -0.68 2.17
N GLY A 78 -6.30 -1.29 1.01
CA GLY A 78 -5.04 -1.19 0.30
C GLY A 78 -5.24 -0.94 -1.20
N LEU A 79 -4.28 -0.22 -1.80
CA LEU A 79 -4.20 0.03 -3.24
C LEU A 79 -2.83 -0.40 -3.76
N LEU A 80 -2.82 -1.22 -4.81
CA LEU A 80 -1.67 -1.44 -5.67
C LEU A 80 -1.82 -0.57 -6.91
N LEU A 81 -0.84 0.29 -7.18
CA LEU A 81 -0.77 1.12 -8.38
C LEU A 81 0.45 0.71 -9.20
N ASN A 82 0.24 0.12 -10.37
CA ASN A 82 1.30 -0.37 -11.24
C ASN A 82 1.51 0.55 -12.46
N PHE A 83 2.66 1.20 -12.49
CA PHE A 83 3.09 2.10 -13.56
C PHE A 83 4.01 1.44 -14.61
N GLY A 84 4.30 0.14 -14.47
CA GLY A 84 5.20 -0.58 -15.39
C GLY A 84 4.51 -1.24 -16.59
N ALA A 85 3.18 -1.27 -16.59
CA ALA A 85 2.38 -1.78 -17.70
C ALA A 85 2.19 -0.72 -18.80
N LYS A 86 1.55 -1.09 -19.91
CA LYS A 86 1.25 -0.17 -21.03
C LYS A 86 0.41 1.05 -20.62
N SER A 87 -0.35 0.91 -19.55
CA SER A 87 -1.14 1.97 -18.90
C SER A 87 -1.14 1.73 -17.39
N LEU A 88 -1.65 2.68 -16.61
CA LEU A 88 -1.81 2.51 -15.17
C LEU A 88 -2.77 1.33 -14.89
N ALA A 89 -2.23 0.26 -14.31
CA ALA A 89 -3.01 -0.84 -13.78
C ALA A 89 -3.14 -0.69 -12.26
N TYR A 90 -4.30 -1.01 -11.70
CA TYR A 90 -4.49 -0.92 -10.25
C TYR A 90 -5.33 -2.07 -9.70
N LYS A 91 -5.13 -2.36 -8.41
CA LYS A 91 -5.99 -3.24 -7.63
C LYS A 91 -6.33 -2.60 -6.30
N ARG A 92 -7.62 -2.64 -5.94
CA ARG A 92 -8.11 -2.27 -4.61
C ARG A 92 -8.40 -3.53 -3.82
N MET A 93 -7.86 -3.60 -2.61
CA MET A 93 -8.03 -4.72 -1.70
C MET A 93 -8.68 -4.23 -0.41
N VAL A 94 -9.62 -5.02 0.11
CA VAL A 94 -10.32 -4.74 1.37
C VAL A 94 -10.26 -6.00 2.23
N LEU A 95 -9.64 -5.92 3.41
CA LEU A 95 -9.75 -6.97 4.42
C LEU A 95 -11.13 -6.93 5.06
N ASN A 96 -11.76 -8.10 5.21
CA ASN A 96 -13.06 -8.28 5.87
C ASN A 96 -14.21 -7.51 5.19
N LEU A 97 -14.35 -7.63 3.87
CA LEU A 97 -15.53 -7.11 3.17
C LEU A 97 -16.78 -7.83 3.72
N ARG A 98 -17.55 -7.15 4.58
CA ARG A 98 -18.93 -7.53 4.83
C ARG A 98 -19.73 -6.97 3.67
N GLU A 99 -20.43 -7.83 2.93
CA GLU A 99 -21.43 -7.36 1.99
C GLU A 99 -22.46 -6.55 2.79
N SER A 100 -22.69 -5.31 2.37
CA SER A 100 -23.81 -4.52 2.87
C SER A 100 -25.09 -5.23 2.43
N LEU A 101 -25.84 -5.75 3.41
CA LEU A 101 -27.21 -6.23 3.25
C LEU A 101 -28.13 -5.11 2.73
#